data_AF-A0A8C3VGA9-F1
#
_entry.id   AF-A0A8C3VGA9-F1
#
_cell.length_a   1.000
_cell.length_b   1.000
_cell.length_c   1.000
_cell.angle_alpha   90.00
_cell.angle_beta   90.00
_cell.angle_gamma   90.00
#
_symmetry.space_group_name_H-M   'P 1'
#
loop_
_entity.id
_entity.type
_entity.pdbx_description
1 polymer ?
#
loop_
_entity_poly.entity_id
_entity_poly.type
_entity_poly.pdbx_seq_one_letter_code
_entity_poly.pdbx_strand_id
1 'polypeptide(L)'
;MCGNNMSVPLLADAVTVSGAERETAAVIFLHGLGDTGHSWADALSSIRLPYVKYICPHAPRIPVTLNMKMVMPSWFDLMGLTPDAPEDEAGIKKAAENRRCFVAVHGSDLPAPAGRDRGSQLLAPPAQGLPTGTTLSF
;
A
#
# COMPACT_ATOMS: atom_id res chain seq x y z
N MET A 1 13.36 12.67 9.64
CA MET A 1 14.55 12.11 8.96
C MET A 1 14.41 10.59 9.02
N CYS A 2 14.22 9.93 7.88
CA CYS A 2 14.24 8.46 7.81
C CYS A 2 15.67 8.03 8.16
N GLY A 3 15.85 7.50 9.38
CA GLY A 3 17.16 7.16 9.91
C GLY A 3 17.82 6.05 9.09
N ASN A 4 19.07 6.29 8.69
CA ASN A 4 19.95 5.27 8.14
C ASN A 4 20.08 4.10 9.12
N ASN A 5 19.43 2.98 8.83
CA ASN A 5 19.94 1.67 9.23
C ASN A 5 19.57 0.65 8.16
N MET A 6 20.61 0.05 7.58
CA MET A 6 20.62 -0.93 6.49
C MET A 6 19.56 -2.02 6.63
N SER A 7 18.38 -1.78 6.09
CA SER A 7 17.44 -2.79 5.64
C SER A 7 16.64 -2.12 4.53
N VAL A 8 16.84 -2.59 3.30
CA VAL A 8 16.11 -2.13 2.11
C VAL A 8 14.62 -2.00 2.48
N PRO A 9 13.95 -0.86 2.23
CA PRO A 9 12.55 -0.74 2.62
C PRO A 9 11.79 -1.90 1.96
N LEU A 10 10.98 -2.61 2.73
CA LEU A 10 10.20 -3.80 2.31
C LEU A 10 9.24 -3.56 1.12
N LEU A 11 9.24 -2.35 0.57
CA LEU A 11 8.46 -1.87 -0.56
C LEU A 11 9.33 -1.43 -1.76
N ALA A 12 10.63 -1.74 -1.78
CA ALA A 12 11.55 -1.22 -2.80
C ALA A 12 11.24 -1.68 -4.23
N ASP A 13 10.43 -2.72 -4.41
CA ASP A 13 10.00 -3.21 -5.72
C ASP A 13 8.53 -2.88 -5.95
N ALA A 14 8.24 -2.08 -6.98
CA ALA A 14 6.91 -1.60 -7.30
C ALA A 14 6.71 -1.41 -8.79
N VAL A 15 5.54 -1.80 -9.28
CA VAL A 15 5.11 -1.51 -10.64
C VAL A 15 4.50 -0.11 -10.66
N THR A 16 5.03 0.77 -11.51
CA THR A 16 4.55 2.15 -11.63
C THR A 16 3.89 2.36 -12.99
N VAL A 17 2.66 2.86 -12.98
CA VAL A 17 1.96 3.36 -14.17
C VAL A 17 2.03 4.88 -14.14
N SER A 18 2.86 5.46 -15.00
CA SER A 18 3.01 6.91 -15.10
C SER A 18 1.77 7.59 -15.67
N GLY A 19 1.57 8.85 -15.32
CA GLY A 19 0.62 9.72 -15.99
C GLY A 19 1.00 9.95 -17.47
N ALA A 20 0.03 10.32 -18.30
CA ALA A 20 0.28 10.76 -19.67
C ALA A 20 0.70 12.25 -19.74
N GLU A 21 0.36 13.01 -18.70
CA GLU A 21 0.68 14.42 -18.54
C GLU A 21 1.57 14.64 -17.31
N ARG A 22 1.82 15.91 -16.96
CA ARG A 22 2.51 16.25 -15.71
C ARG A 22 1.75 15.68 -14.53
N GLU A 23 2.40 14.78 -13.80
CA GLU A 23 1.84 14.12 -12.62
C GLU A 23 1.67 15.14 -11.48
N THR A 24 0.44 15.30 -11.00
CA THR A 24 0.08 16.20 -9.88
C THR A 24 -0.49 15.45 -8.69
N ALA A 25 -0.81 14.17 -8.87
CA ALA A 25 -1.29 13.29 -7.82
C ALA A 25 -0.71 11.88 -8.00
N ALA A 26 -0.74 11.09 -6.93
CA ALA A 26 -0.42 9.66 -6.99
C ALA A 26 -1.41 8.81 -6.20
N VAL A 27 -1.60 7.59 -6.69
CA VAL A 27 -2.31 6.51 -6.00
C VAL A 27 -1.29 5.44 -5.66
N ILE A 28 -1.18 5.08 -4.38
CA ILE A 28 -0.40 3.91 -3.95
C ILE A 28 -1.40 2.81 -3.64
N PHE A 29 -1.37 1.74 -4.42
CA PHE A 29 -2.32 0.64 -4.33
C PHE A 29 -1.64 -0.61 -3.78
N LEU A 30 -2.11 -1.10 -2.63
CA LEU A 30 -1.58 -2.32 -1.99
C LEU A 30 -2.47 -3.51 -2.37
N HIS A 31 -1.90 -4.51 -3.03
CA HIS A 31 -2.62 -5.71 -3.45
C HIS A 31 -3.01 -6.61 -2.27
N GLY A 32 -3.93 -7.55 -2.52
CA GLY A 32 -4.36 -8.55 -1.54
C GLY A 32 -3.39 -9.71 -1.33
N LEU A 33 -3.67 -10.59 -0.37
CA LEU A 33 -2.87 -11.78 -0.06
C LEU A 33 -2.64 -12.64 -1.31
N GLY A 34 -1.39 -13.03 -1.55
CA GLY A 34 -1.02 -13.94 -2.64
C GLY A 34 -0.90 -13.30 -4.03
N ASP A 35 -1.31 -12.04 -4.18
CA ASP A 35 -1.31 -11.30 -5.45
C ASP A 35 0.03 -10.57 -5.68
N THR A 36 0.11 -9.77 -6.76
CA THR A 36 1.29 -8.97 -7.11
C THR A 36 0.92 -7.55 -7.56
N GLY A 37 1.89 -6.64 -7.52
CA GLY A 37 1.73 -5.28 -8.07
C GLY A 37 1.45 -5.22 -9.57
N HIS A 38 1.86 -6.23 -10.36
CA HIS A 38 1.62 -6.27 -11.81
C HIS A 38 0.13 -6.35 -12.13
N SER A 39 -0.58 -7.28 -11.50
CA SER A 39 -2.01 -7.50 -11.73
C SER A 39 -2.84 -6.24 -11.47
N TRP A 40 -2.47 -5.45 -10.46
CA TRP A 40 -3.15 -4.19 -10.16
C TRP A 40 -2.70 -3.02 -11.02
N ALA A 41 -1.43 -2.96 -11.42
CA ALA A 41 -0.96 -1.96 -12.37
C ALA A 41 -1.68 -2.10 -13.72
N ASP A 42 -1.86 -3.32 -14.22
CA ASP A 42 -2.61 -3.60 -15.44
C ASP A 42 -4.09 -3.18 -15.29
N ALA A 43 -4.72 -3.53 -14.17
CA ALA A 43 -6.10 -3.15 -13.89
C ALA A 43 -6.28 -1.61 -13.81
N LEU A 44 -5.40 -0.93 -13.07
CA LEU A 44 -5.44 0.52 -12.88
C LEU A 44 -5.11 1.30 -14.16
N SER A 45 -4.31 0.73 -15.05
CA SER A 45 -4.00 1.32 -16.36
C SER A 45 -5.25 1.55 -17.20
N SER A 46 -6.27 0.69 -17.07
CA SER A 46 -7.54 0.81 -17.80
C SER A 46 -8.42 2.00 -17.36
N ILE A 47 -8.22 2.49 -16.13
CA ILE A 47 -8.96 3.61 -15.53
C ILE A 47 -8.04 4.80 -15.20
N ARG A 48 -6.87 4.85 -15.82
CA ARG A 48 -5.83 5.86 -15.58
C ARG A 48 -6.34 7.27 -15.86
N LEU A 49 -6.16 8.16 -14.90
CA LEU A 49 -6.25 9.61 -15.10
C LEU A 49 -4.89 10.15 -15.61
N PRO A 50 -4.87 11.09 -16.57
CA PRO A 50 -3.63 11.50 -17.24
C PRO A 50 -2.63 12.19 -16.32
N TYR A 51 -3.08 12.81 -15.23
CA TYR A 51 -2.26 13.54 -14.26
C TYR A 51 -1.96 12.73 -12.97
N VAL A 52 -2.32 11.44 -12.94
CA VAL A 52 -2.14 10.57 -11.76
C VAL A 52 -1.10 9.49 -12.05
N LYS A 53 -0.10 9.38 -11.16
CA LYS A 53 0.82 8.23 -11.11
C LYS A 53 0.24 7.13 -10.24
N TYR A 54 0.16 5.90 -10.73
CA TYR A 54 -0.28 4.75 -9.93
C TYR A 54 0.94 3.90 -9.56
N ILE A 55 1.10 3.59 -8.28
CA ILE A 55 2.25 2.87 -7.75
C ILE A 55 1.75 1.62 -7.03
N CYS A 56 2.12 0.46 -7.54
CA CYS A 56 1.65 -0.84 -7.09
C CYS A 56 2.84 -1.65 -6.53
N PRO A 57 3.22 -1.45 -5.26
CA PRO A 57 4.33 -2.17 -4.66
C PRO A 57 4.06 -3.66 -4.49
N HIS A 58 5.13 -4.44 -4.44
CA HIS A 58 5.10 -5.87 -4.14
C HIS A 58 5.17 -6.12 -2.63
N ALA A 59 4.25 -6.94 -2.11
CA ALA A 59 4.34 -7.44 -0.75
C ALA A 59 5.54 -8.39 -0.60
N PRO A 60 6.21 -8.37 0.56
CA PRO A 60 7.25 -9.35 0.84
C PRO A 60 6.68 -10.76 0.88
N ARG A 61 7.52 -11.75 0.53
CA ARG A 61 7.16 -13.16 0.68
C ARG A 61 7.41 -13.59 2.12
N ILE A 62 6.35 -13.86 2.87
CA ILE A 62 6.41 -14.27 4.28
C ILE A 62 5.55 -15.51 4.51
N PRO A 63 5.82 -16.32 5.55
CA PRO A 63 4.92 -17.40 5.95
C PRO A 63 3.60 -16.82 6.46
N VAL A 64 2.48 -17.40 6.04
CA VAL A 64 1.14 -16.95 6.44
C VAL A 64 0.44 -18.04 7.25
N THR A 65 0.12 -17.75 8.51
CA THR A 65 -0.46 -18.69 9.49
C THR A 65 -1.79 -19.27 8.99
N LEU A 66 -2.67 -18.44 8.45
CA LEU A 66 -3.95 -18.82 7.85
C LEU A 66 -3.79 -19.88 6.75
N ASN A 67 -2.68 -19.81 6.01
CA ASN A 67 -2.35 -20.72 4.92
C ASN A 67 -1.30 -21.75 5.32
N MET A 68 -1.39 -22.29 6.54
CA MET A 68 -0.50 -23.35 7.04
C MET A 68 1.01 -22.98 6.96
N LYS A 69 1.34 -21.71 7.19
CA LYS A 69 2.69 -21.15 7.08
C LYS A 69 3.32 -21.26 5.68
N MET A 70 2.52 -21.45 4.63
CA MET A 70 3.00 -21.35 3.26
C MET A 70 3.56 -19.95 2.99
N VAL A 71 4.69 -19.88 2.29
CA VAL A 71 5.38 -18.62 1.97
C VAL A 71 4.79 -18.02 0.70
N MET A 72 4.12 -16.87 0.85
CA MET A 72 3.48 -16.14 -0.25
C MET A 72 3.53 -14.62 -0.02
N PRO A 73 3.25 -13.80 -1.05
CA PRO A 73 3.17 -12.35 -0.88
C PRO A 73 2.13 -11.97 0.19
N SER A 74 2.58 -11.34 1.27
CA SER A 74 1.70 -10.79 2.32
C SER A 74 2.36 -9.62 3.03
N TRP A 75 1.57 -8.62 3.41
CA TRP A 75 2.07 -7.41 4.08
C TRP A 75 2.40 -7.64 5.56
N PHE A 76 1.67 -8.54 6.19
CA PHE A 76 1.77 -8.97 7.59
C PHE A 76 1.18 -10.39 7.71
N ASP A 77 1.35 -11.05 8.86
CA ASP A 77 0.79 -12.38 9.05
C ASP A 77 -0.74 -12.32 9.25
N LEU A 78 -1.46 -13.26 8.64
CA LEU A 78 -2.90 -13.42 8.80
C LEU A 78 -3.14 -14.72 9.56
N MET A 79 -3.90 -14.67 10.65
CA MET A 79 -4.18 -15.83 11.50
C MET A 79 -5.64 -16.30 11.40
N GLY A 80 -6.54 -15.43 10.93
CA GLY A 80 -7.96 -15.72 10.71
C GLY A 80 -8.64 -14.63 9.90
N LEU A 81 -9.91 -14.86 9.53
CA LEU A 81 -10.74 -13.91 8.76
C LEU A 81 -11.99 -13.46 9.53
N THR A 82 -12.18 -13.96 10.75
CA THR A 82 -13.25 -13.54 11.65
C THR A 82 -12.85 -12.27 12.40
N PRO A 83 -13.80 -11.42 12.81
CA PRO A 83 -13.50 -10.23 13.61
C PRO A 83 -12.75 -10.52 14.92
N ASP A 84 -12.96 -11.70 15.50
CA ASP A 84 -12.32 -12.13 16.76
C ASP A 84 -10.97 -12.85 16.53
N ALA A 85 -10.49 -12.94 15.29
CA ALA A 85 -9.22 -13.59 15.00
C ALA A 85 -8.06 -12.73 15.56
N PRO A 86 -7.01 -13.35 16.12
CA PRO A 86 -5.80 -12.63 16.50
C PRO A 86 -5.19 -11.90 15.29
N GLU A 87 -4.67 -10.70 15.53
CA GLU A 87 -4.01 -9.88 14.49
C GLU A 87 -2.49 -9.80 14.74
N ASP A 88 -1.72 -9.71 13.67
CA ASP A 88 -0.27 -9.48 13.72
C ASP A 88 0.03 -8.00 13.97
N GLU A 89 -0.20 -7.52 15.19
CA GLU A 89 -0.04 -6.10 15.55
C GLU A 89 1.37 -5.58 15.19
N ALA A 90 2.40 -6.39 15.43
CA ALA A 90 3.79 -6.03 15.14
C ALA A 90 4.05 -5.93 13.63
N GLY A 91 3.59 -6.90 12.84
CA GLY A 91 3.70 -6.88 11.39
C GLY A 91 2.90 -5.74 10.76
N ILE A 92 1.69 -5.46 11.27
CA ILE A 92 0.86 -4.34 10.82
C ILE A 92 1.57 -3.00 11.06
N LYS A 93 2.13 -2.78 12.26
CA LYS A 93 2.91 -1.56 12.57
C LYS A 93 4.11 -1.42 11.65
N LYS A 94 4.88 -2.49 11.47
CA LYS A 94 6.04 -2.51 10.55
C LYS A 94 5.64 -2.21 9.10
N ALA A 95 4.56 -2.82 8.61
CA ALA A 95 4.03 -2.56 7.27
C ALA A 95 3.59 -1.10 7.11
N ALA A 96 2.96 -0.51 8.15
CA ALA A 96 2.59 0.89 8.14
C ALA A 96 3.80 1.84 8.12
N GLU A 97 4.86 1.54 8.87
CA GLU A 97 6.11 2.31 8.85
C GLU A 97 6.79 2.25 7.48
N ASN A 98 6.88 1.06 6.88
CA ASN A 98 7.42 0.89 5.53
C ASN A 98 6.62 1.72 4.52
N ARG A 99 5.28 1.69 4.60
CA ARG A 99 4.40 2.49 3.75
C ARG A 99 4.67 3.98 3.91
N ARG A 100 4.84 4.48 5.14
CA ARG A 100 5.17 5.90 5.39
C ARG A 100 6.49 6.29 4.72
N CYS A 101 7.50 5.43 4.82
CA CYS A 101 8.79 5.62 4.15
C CYS A 101 8.61 5.63 2.61
N PHE A 102 7.83 4.69 2.08
CA PHE A 102 7.53 4.62 0.65
C PHE A 102 6.82 5.86 0.12
N VAL A 103 5.80 6.36 0.84
CA VAL A 103 5.12 7.63 0.52
C VAL A 103 6.12 8.79 0.52
N ALA A 104 7.02 8.85 1.51
CA ALA A 104 8.01 9.91 1.59
C ALA A 104 8.98 9.91 0.40
N VAL A 105 9.35 8.73 -0.10
CA VAL A 105 10.25 8.57 -1.27
C VAL A 105 9.52 8.85 -2.58
N HIS A 106 8.30 8.35 -2.77
CA HIS A 106 7.61 8.42 -4.07
C HIS A 106 6.67 9.61 -4.21
N GLY A 107 6.32 10.27 -3.11
CA GLY A 107 5.49 11.47 -3.06
C GLY A 107 6.28 12.77 -3.07
N SER A 108 7.61 12.75 -2.84
CA SER A 108 8.45 13.96 -2.89
C SER A 108 8.51 14.60 -4.27
N ASP A 109 8.26 13.82 -5.32
CA ASP A 109 8.36 14.26 -6.71
C ASP A 109 7.08 14.95 -7.21
N LEU A 110 6.00 14.89 -6.43
CA LEU A 110 4.75 15.55 -6.78
C LEU A 110 4.80 17.04 -6.42
N PRO A 111 4.24 17.92 -7.28
CA PRO A 111 4.12 19.33 -6.94
C PRO A 111 3.31 19.51 -5.65
N ALA A 112 3.70 20.50 -4.85
CA ALA A 112 2.97 20.83 -3.62
C ALA A 112 1.49 21.08 -3.94
N PRO A 113 0.56 20.52 -3.14
CA PRO A 113 -0.87 20.64 -3.43
C PRO A 113 -1.27 22.12 -3.45
N ALA A 114 -1.87 22.55 -4.57
CA ALA A 114 -2.40 23.89 -4.72
C ALA A 114 -3.67 24.01 -3.88
N GLY A 115 -3.58 24.65 -2.71
CA GLY A 115 -4.75 25.08 -1.93
C GLY A 115 -5.44 23.97 -1.11
N ARG A 116 -4.93 23.80 0.12
CA ARG A 116 -5.67 23.46 1.35
C ARG A 116 -6.16 22.02 1.60
N ASP A 117 -5.86 21.65 2.85
CA ASP A 117 -6.36 20.60 3.75
C ASP A 117 -5.99 19.14 3.51
N ARG A 118 -5.45 18.55 4.58
CA ARG A 118 -4.87 17.21 4.62
C ARG A 118 -5.98 16.17 4.56
N GLY A 119 -6.20 15.59 3.39
CA GLY A 119 -7.14 14.48 3.21
C GLY A 119 -6.69 13.57 2.07
N SER A 120 -5.65 12.77 2.29
CA SER A 120 -5.24 11.71 1.37
C SER A 120 -6.37 10.67 1.29
N GLN A 121 -7.22 10.74 0.26
CA GLN A 121 -8.30 9.79 0.07
C GLN A 121 -7.74 8.48 -0.51
N LEU A 122 -7.58 7.48 0.35
CA LEU A 122 -7.23 6.12 -0.02
C LEU A 122 -8.50 5.37 -0.45
N LEU A 123 -8.60 4.94 -1.71
CA LEU A 123 -9.56 3.89 -2.09
C LEU A 123 -8.98 2.54 -1.65
N ALA A 124 -9.51 1.98 -0.58
CA ALA A 124 -9.32 0.57 -0.24
C ALA A 124 -10.34 -0.30 -1.02
N PRO A 125 -9.94 -1.46 -1.56
CA PRO A 125 -10.91 -2.40 -2.14
C PRO A 125 -11.88 -2.92 -1.06
N PRO A 126 -13.11 -3.32 -1.44
CA PRO A 126 -14.07 -3.89 -0.50
C PRO A 126 -13.70 -5.36 -0.22
N ALA A 127 -12.83 -5.57 0.77
CA ALA A 127 -12.79 -6.77 1.62
C ALA A 127 -11.58 -6.71 2.56
N GLN A 128 -11.75 -6.17 3.77
CA GLN A 128 -11.19 -6.70 5.04
C GLN A 128 -12.00 -6.09 6.19
N GLY A 129 -13.24 -6.56 6.39
CA GLY A 129 -13.93 -6.61 7.69
C GLY A 129 -14.14 -5.35 8.56
N LEU A 130 -13.76 -4.14 8.15
CA LEU A 130 -13.93 -2.95 8.99
C LEU A 130 -15.39 -2.47 9.03
N PRO A 131 -15.94 -2.15 10.21
CA PRO A 131 -17.27 -1.58 10.33
C PRO A 131 -17.35 -0.23 9.62
N THR A 132 -18.51 0.04 9.01
CA THR A 132 -18.83 1.29 8.34
C THR A 132 -18.77 2.43 9.35
N GLY A 133 -17.82 3.37 9.20
CA GLY A 133 -17.74 4.57 10.03
C GLY A 133 -16.39 4.88 10.68
N THR A 134 -15.35 4.07 10.49
CA THR A 134 -14.01 4.43 11.00
C THR A 134 -13.36 5.47 10.10
N THR A 135 -13.51 6.74 10.44
CA THR A 135 -12.63 7.81 9.95
C THR A 135 -11.31 7.71 10.71
N LEU A 136 -10.26 7.18 10.07
CA LEU A 136 -8.90 7.38 10.56
C LEU A 136 -8.43 8.77 10.13
N SER A 137 -8.51 9.74 11.04
CA SER A 137 -7.83 11.02 10.90
C SER A 137 -6.34 10.85 11.16
N PHE A 138 -5.49 11.31 10.22
CA PHE A 138 -4.04 11.43 10.36
C PHE A 138 -3.59 12.85 10.00
#